data_AF-X6E7D7-F1
#
_entry.id   AF-X6E7D7-F1
#
_cell.length_a   1.000
_cell.length_b   1.000
_cell.length_c   1.000
_cell.angle_alpha   90.00
_cell.angle_beta   90.00
_cell.angle_gamma   90.00
#
_symmetry.space_group_name_H-M   'P 1'
#
loop_
_entity.id
_entity.type
_entity.pdbx_description
1 polymer ?
#
loop_
_entity_poly.entity_id
_entity_poly.type
_entity_poly.pdbx_seq_one_letter_code
_entity_poly.pdbx_strand_id
1 'polypeptide(L)'
;MSEETRTNHVELIELTADIVSAYVSNNPVPVASLPDLIASVNSSLVRVGQPGEPEKPTQEPAVNPKRSVFPDYIICLEDGKKFKSLKRHLNVHYGLSPDAYREKWDLKANYPMVAPSYAATRSALAKSSGLGRKVAATPVKKAPAKRKA
;
A
#
# COMPACT_ATOMS: atom_id res chain seq x y z
N MET A 1 4.19 14.01 -39.45
CA MET A 1 3.78 13.33 -38.20
C MET A 1 2.69 12.28 -38.42
N SER A 2 1.58 12.58 -39.13
CA SER A 2 0.48 11.60 -39.32
C SER A 2 0.73 10.51 -40.38
N GLU A 3 1.54 10.79 -41.41
CA GLU A 3 1.87 9.81 -42.46
C GLU A 3 2.90 8.79 -41.99
N GLU A 4 3.94 9.22 -41.28
CA GLU A 4 5.00 8.37 -40.73
C GLU A 4 4.47 7.29 -39.76
N THR A 5 3.47 7.64 -38.93
CA THR A 5 2.83 6.67 -38.04
C THR A 5 2.03 5.61 -38.80
N ARG A 6 1.43 5.97 -39.95
CA ARG A 6 0.70 5.01 -40.80
C ARG A 6 1.66 4.07 -41.51
N THR A 7 2.78 4.57 -42.02
CA THR A 7 3.82 3.75 -42.65
C THR A 7 4.37 2.70 -41.69
N ASN A 8 4.70 3.11 -40.46
CA ASN A 8 5.19 2.20 -39.42
C ASN A 8 4.15 1.11 -39.06
N HIS A 9 2.86 1.46 -39.08
CA HIS A 9 1.78 0.50 -38.81
C HIS A 9 1.62 -0.53 -39.93
N VAL A 10 1.79 -0.13 -41.19
CA VAL A 10 1.76 -1.05 -42.34
C VAL A 10 2.95 -2.01 -42.28
N GLU A 11 4.15 -1.49 -42.01
CA GLU A 11 5.37 -2.29 -41.88
C GLU A 11 5.28 -3.31 -40.73
N LEU A 12 4.72 -2.92 -39.58
CA LEU A 12 4.49 -3.84 -38.45
C LEU A 12 3.50 -4.96 -38.79
N ILE A 13 2.46 -4.67 -39.58
CA ILE A 13 1.51 -5.70 -40.05
C ILE A 13 2.22 -6.68 -40.98
N GLU A 14 3.01 -6.19 -41.93
CA GLU A 14 3.77 -7.02 -42.88
C GLU A 14 4.75 -7.95 -42.14
N LEU A 15 5.55 -7.39 -41.21
CA LEU A 15 6.47 -8.16 -40.37
C LEU A 15 5.74 -9.21 -39.51
N THR A 16 4.58 -8.86 -38.94
CA THR A 16 3.77 -9.81 -38.17
C THR A 16 3.28 -10.96 -39.06
N ALA A 17 2.80 -10.66 -40.26
CA ALA A 17 2.29 -11.65 -41.20
C ALA A 17 3.41 -12.61 -41.65
N ASP A 18 4.60 -12.07 -41.95
CA ASP A 18 5.77 -12.87 -42.33
C ASP A 18 6.21 -13.82 -41.21
N ILE A 19 6.26 -13.34 -39.96
CA ILE A 19 6.64 -14.16 -38.80
C ILE A 19 5.61 -15.27 -38.54
N VAL A 20 4.31 -14.92 -38.54
CA VAL A 20 3.25 -15.89 -38.26
C VAL A 20 3.15 -16.93 -39.38
N SER A 21 3.30 -16.53 -40.66
CA SER A 21 3.27 -17.46 -41.78
C SER A 21 4.45 -18.44 -41.74
N ALA A 22 5.66 -17.95 -41.45
CA ALA A 22 6.83 -18.79 -41.25
C ALA A 22 6.63 -19.77 -40.06
N TYR A 23 6.09 -19.28 -38.94
CA TYR A 23 5.85 -20.12 -37.76
C TYR A 23 4.83 -21.23 -38.04
N VAL A 24 3.67 -20.91 -38.64
CA VAL A 24 2.61 -21.88 -38.90
C VAL A 24 2.98 -22.85 -40.03
N SER A 25 3.83 -22.44 -40.98
CA SER A 25 4.33 -23.35 -42.03
C SER A 25 5.16 -24.51 -41.50
N ASN A 26 5.85 -24.33 -40.37
CA ASN A 26 6.73 -25.32 -39.77
C ASN A 26 6.22 -25.89 -38.44
N ASN A 27 5.10 -25.37 -37.92
CA ASN A 27 4.53 -25.79 -36.65
C ASN A 27 3.00 -25.97 -36.78
N PRO A 28 2.44 -27.15 -36.45
CA PRO A 28 1.00 -27.35 -36.45
C PRO A 28 0.35 -26.57 -35.29
N VAL A 29 -0.44 -25.55 -35.61
CA VAL A 29 -1.13 -24.69 -34.63
C VAL A 29 -2.64 -24.90 -34.73
N PRO A 30 -3.35 -25.13 -33.60
CA PRO A 30 -4.82 -25.17 -33.60
C PRO A 30 -5.43 -23.88 -34.13
N VAL A 31 -6.50 -23.99 -34.92
CA VAL A 31 -7.21 -22.83 -35.50
C VAL A 31 -7.68 -21.86 -34.40
N ALA A 32 -8.07 -22.38 -33.23
CA ALA A 32 -8.50 -21.59 -32.08
C ALA A 32 -7.39 -20.71 -31.48
N SER A 33 -6.12 -21.09 -31.62
CA SER A 33 -4.97 -20.34 -31.06
C SER A 33 -4.32 -19.37 -32.05
N LEU A 34 -4.73 -19.38 -33.33
CA LEU A 34 -4.18 -18.45 -34.33
C LEU A 34 -4.42 -16.97 -33.99
N PRO A 35 -5.61 -16.54 -33.52
CA PRO A 35 -5.83 -15.14 -33.17
C PRO A 35 -4.91 -14.67 -32.04
N ASP A 36 -4.73 -15.51 -31.01
CA ASP A 36 -3.88 -15.21 -29.86
C ASP A 36 -2.40 -15.10 -30.28
N LEU A 37 -1.94 -15.99 -31.17
CA LEU A 37 -0.59 -15.95 -31.70
C LEU A 37 -0.32 -14.64 -32.47
N ILE A 38 -1.24 -14.24 -33.36
CA ILE A 38 -1.12 -12.99 -34.12
C ILE A 38 -1.06 -11.78 -33.18
N ALA A 39 -1.95 -11.75 -32.17
CA ALA A 39 -1.97 -10.67 -31.18
C ALA A 39 -0.67 -10.62 -30.36
N SER A 40 -0.14 -11.78 -29.96
CA SER A 40 1.11 -11.89 -29.20
C SER A 40 2.32 -11.40 -30.00
N VAL A 41 2.43 -11.77 -31.29
CA VAL A 41 3.55 -11.35 -32.14
C VAL A 41 3.49 -9.86 -32.42
N ASN A 42 2.32 -9.34 -32.83
CA ASN A 42 2.15 -7.92 -33.11
C ASN A 42 2.43 -7.05 -31.86
N SER A 43 1.91 -7.44 -30.70
CA SER A 43 2.18 -6.74 -29.44
C SER A 43 3.65 -6.79 -29.04
N SER A 44 4.34 -7.90 -29.33
CA SER A 44 5.78 -8.02 -29.10
C SER A 44 6.55 -7.06 -29.99
N LEU A 45 6.25 -7.00 -31.30
CA LEU A 45 6.91 -6.08 -32.23
C LEU A 45 6.65 -4.61 -31.90
N VAL A 46 5.42 -4.24 -31.52
CA VAL A 46 5.08 -2.87 -31.08
C VAL A 46 5.90 -2.46 -29.84
N ARG A 47 6.19 -3.40 -28.94
CA ARG A 47 7.01 -3.14 -27.74
C ARG A 47 8.51 -3.09 -28.03
N VAL A 48 8.98 -3.66 -29.14
CA VAL A 48 10.40 -3.60 -29.52
C VAL A 48 10.76 -2.15 -29.84
N GLY A 49 11.69 -1.59 -29.07
CA GLY A 49 12.14 -0.20 -29.23
C GLY A 49 11.32 0.84 -28.46
N GLN A 50 10.19 0.46 -27.85
CA GLN A 50 9.59 1.28 -26.82
C GLN A 50 10.33 1.03 -25.50
N PRO A 51 10.82 2.07 -24.79
CA PRO A 51 11.25 1.88 -23.42
C PRO A 51 10.06 1.29 -22.68
N GLY A 52 10.22 0.07 -22.17
CA GLY A 52 9.14 -0.64 -21.47
C GLY A 52 8.51 0.31 -20.46
N GLU A 53 7.18 0.40 -20.50
CA GLU A 53 6.37 1.13 -19.51
C GLU A 53 7.06 0.95 -18.16
N PRO A 54 7.57 2.02 -17.53
CA PRO A 54 8.29 1.88 -16.27
C PRO A 54 7.33 1.20 -15.32
N GLU A 55 7.66 -0.05 -14.98
CA GLU A 55 6.97 -0.82 -13.97
C GLU A 55 6.80 0.13 -12.79
N LYS A 56 5.55 0.51 -12.49
CA LYS A 56 5.24 1.53 -11.48
C LYS A 56 6.19 1.28 -10.32
N PRO A 57 7.12 2.19 -10.00
CA PRO A 57 8.15 1.89 -9.05
C PRO A 57 7.44 1.46 -7.79
N THR A 58 7.59 0.20 -7.44
CA THR A 58 7.17 -0.30 -6.14
C THR A 58 7.94 0.58 -5.20
N GLN A 59 7.24 1.53 -4.56
CA GLN A 59 7.87 2.54 -3.72
C GLN A 59 8.66 1.77 -2.68
N GLU A 60 9.97 1.69 -2.86
CA GLU A 60 10.81 1.00 -1.90
C GLU A 60 10.63 1.77 -0.58
N PRO A 61 10.18 1.08 0.48
CA PRO A 61 9.92 1.77 1.74
C PRO A 61 11.21 2.47 2.16
N ALA A 62 11.14 3.78 2.38
CA ALA A 62 12.31 4.63 2.66
C ALA A 62 13.18 4.10 3.81
N VAL A 63 12.59 3.28 4.69
CA VAL A 63 13.26 2.50 5.72
C VAL A 63 12.56 1.16 5.87
N ASN A 64 13.29 0.11 6.24
CA ASN A 64 12.69 -1.17 6.61
C ASN A 64 11.56 -0.96 7.66
N PRO A 65 10.34 -1.47 7.44
CA PRO A 65 9.20 -1.32 8.35
C PRO A 65 9.44 -1.73 9.80
N LYS A 66 10.43 -2.60 10.05
CA LYS A 66 10.81 -3.00 11.42
C LYS A 66 11.73 -1.99 12.12
N ARG A 67 12.36 -1.09 11.36
CA ARG A 67 13.34 -0.08 11.84
C ARG A 67 12.80 1.35 11.79
N SER A 68 11.52 1.54 11.45
CA SER A 68 10.89 2.86 11.37
C SER A 68 10.48 3.43 12.73
N VAL A 69 10.47 2.62 13.80
CA VAL A 69 10.07 3.04 15.16
C VAL A 69 11.30 3.16 16.06
N PHE A 70 11.59 4.39 16.50
CA PHE A 70 12.60 4.69 17.52
C PHE A 70 11.94 5.21 18.78
N PRO A 71 12.63 5.19 19.94
CA PRO A 71 12.08 5.67 21.20
C PRO A 71 11.55 7.11 21.12
N ASP A 72 12.28 8.02 20.45
CA ASP A 72 11.98 9.45 20.41
C ASP A 72 11.30 9.95 19.13
N TYR A 73 11.36 9.16 18.06
CA TYR A 73 10.78 9.51 16.76
C TYR A 73 10.35 8.28 15.97
N ILE A 74 9.41 8.47 15.07
CA ILE A 74 8.99 7.51 14.05
C ILE A 74 9.34 8.08 12.68
N ILE A 75 9.83 7.21 11.80
CA ILE A 75 10.11 7.54 10.41
C ILE A 75 8.89 7.18 9.56
N CYS A 76 8.47 8.10 8.72
CA CYS A 76 7.44 7.85 7.72
C CYS A 76 8.02 7.06 6.53
N LEU A 77 7.35 5.99 6.13
CA LEU A 77 7.77 5.14 5.01
C LEU A 77 7.57 5.79 3.64
N GLU A 78 6.76 6.87 3.56
CA GLU A 78 6.47 7.59 2.31
C GLU A 78 7.51 8.64 1.97
N ASP A 79 8.01 9.37 2.98
CA ASP A 79 8.93 10.51 2.77
C ASP A 79 10.27 10.37 3.50
N GLY A 80 10.46 9.33 4.34
CA GLY A 80 11.68 9.09 5.10
C GLY A 80 11.93 10.09 6.23
N LYS A 81 11.00 10.99 6.55
CA LYS A 81 11.21 12.03 7.57
C LYS A 81 10.86 11.54 8.98
N LYS A 82 11.52 12.14 9.96
CA LYS A 82 11.39 11.83 11.39
C LYS A 82 10.30 12.69 12.03
N PHE A 83 9.32 12.06 12.66
CA PHE A 83 8.21 12.72 13.35
C PHE A 83 7.98 12.13 14.74
N LYS A 84 7.53 12.96 15.69
CA LYS A 84 7.05 12.45 16.99
C LYS A 84 5.67 11.80 16.88
N SER A 85 4.84 12.28 15.95
CA SER A 85 3.50 11.75 15.65
C SER A 85 3.31 11.69 14.14
N LEU A 86 3.14 10.48 13.61
CA LEU A 86 2.95 10.23 12.19
C LEU A 86 1.50 10.52 11.75
N LYS A 87 0.53 10.41 12.67
CA LYS A 87 -0.91 10.59 12.38
C LYS A 87 -1.24 11.94 11.72
N ARG A 88 -0.63 13.03 12.19
CA ARG A 88 -0.89 14.37 11.64
C ARG A 88 -0.33 14.51 10.22
N HIS A 89 0.87 13.97 10.01
CA HIS A 89 1.55 14.06 8.72
C HIS A 89 0.81 13.24 7.65
N LEU A 90 0.38 12.02 7.98
CA LEU A 90 -0.42 11.17 7.08
C LEU A 90 -1.73 11.84 6.64
N ASN A 91 -2.45 12.45 7.59
CA ASN A 91 -3.73 13.10 7.26
C ASN A 91 -3.53 14.36 6.40
N VAL A 92 -2.56 15.22 6.74
CA VAL A 92 -2.38 16.52 6.06
C VAL A 92 -1.74 16.36 4.67
N HIS A 93 -0.73 15.51 4.53
CA HIS A 93 0.02 15.41 3.26
C HIS A 93 -0.54 14.33 2.33
N TYR A 94 -1.10 13.26 2.88
CA TYR A 94 -1.52 12.10 2.11
C TYR A 94 -3.02 11.81 2.20
N GLY A 95 -3.77 12.51 3.07
CA GLY A 95 -5.18 12.21 3.32
C GLY A 95 -5.41 10.79 3.84
N LEU A 96 -4.37 10.13 4.35
CA LEU A 96 -4.42 8.72 4.74
C LEU A 96 -4.80 8.57 6.21
N SER A 97 -5.73 7.66 6.47
CA SER A 97 -6.01 7.21 7.83
C SER A 97 -4.85 6.33 8.33
N PRO A 98 -4.62 6.26 9.66
CA PRO A 98 -3.63 5.37 10.22
C PRO A 98 -3.81 3.90 9.80
N ASP A 99 -5.05 3.46 9.59
CA ASP A 99 -5.34 2.07 9.24
C ASP A 99 -5.06 1.81 7.75
N ALA A 100 -5.48 2.72 6.87
CA ALA A 100 -5.15 2.66 5.44
C ALA A 100 -3.63 2.70 5.20
N TYR A 101 -2.90 3.44 6.03
CA TYR A 101 -1.44 3.45 5.99
C TYR A 101 -0.81 2.10 6.40
N ARG A 102 -1.40 1.38 7.36
CA ARG A 102 -0.92 0.04 7.72
C ARG A 102 -1.19 -0.96 6.62
N GLU A 103 -2.36 -0.90 6.01
CA GLU A 103 -2.74 -1.76 4.89
C GLU A 103 -1.85 -1.52 3.66
N LYS A 104 -1.60 -0.26 3.32
CA LYS A 104 -0.73 0.13 2.20
C LYS A 104 0.68 -0.45 2.30
N TRP A 105 1.22 -0.55 3.52
CA TRP A 105 2.59 -0.99 3.79
C TRP A 105 2.69 -2.39 4.43
N ASP A 106 1.59 -3.14 4.46
CA ASP A 106 1.49 -4.46 5.11
C ASP A 106 2.07 -4.47 6.55
N LEU A 107 1.74 -3.42 7.32
CA LEU A 107 2.18 -3.27 8.70
C LEU A 107 1.25 -4.02 9.65
N LYS A 108 1.84 -4.62 10.70
CA LYS A 108 1.07 -5.24 11.79
C LYS A 108 0.06 -4.25 12.40
N ALA A 109 -1.11 -4.75 12.78
CA ALA A 109 -2.15 -3.94 13.43
C ALA A 109 -1.65 -3.18 14.68
N ASN A 110 -0.72 -3.77 15.44
CA ASN A 110 -0.13 -3.16 16.64
C ASN A 110 1.04 -2.19 16.34
N TYR A 111 1.21 -1.77 15.09
CA TYR A 111 2.26 -0.81 14.73
C TYR A 111 1.95 0.58 15.32
N PRO A 112 2.86 1.15 16.13
CA PRO A 112 2.66 2.46 16.75
C PRO A 112 2.77 3.56 15.69
N MET A 113 1.85 4.53 15.73
CA MET A 113 1.86 5.70 14.83
C MET A 113 2.44 6.96 15.48
N VAL A 114 2.95 6.80 16.68
CA VAL A 114 3.50 7.86 17.53
C VAL A 114 4.70 7.28 18.25
N ALA A 115 5.76 8.07 18.44
CA ALA A 115 6.95 7.63 19.14
C ALA A 115 6.61 7.13 20.56
N PRO A 116 7.17 5.99 21.02
CA PRO A 116 6.88 5.43 22.33
C PRO A 116 7.12 6.39 23.51
N SER A 117 8.19 7.20 23.49
CA SER A 117 8.46 8.17 24.57
C SER A 117 7.43 9.30 24.60
N TYR A 118 6.94 9.73 23.44
CA TYR A 118 5.87 10.71 23.33
C TYR A 118 4.50 10.14 23.76
N ALA A 119 4.23 8.88 23.44
CA ALA A 119 3.03 8.18 23.93
C ALA A 119 3.07 8.00 25.45
N ALA A 120 4.22 7.64 26.02
CA ALA A 120 4.40 7.48 27.47
C ALA A 120 4.15 8.79 28.22
N THR A 121 4.78 9.89 27.79
CA THR A 121 4.59 11.23 28.40
C THR A 121 3.15 11.73 28.32
N ARG A 122 2.51 11.61 27.15
CA ARG A 122 1.07 11.92 26.99
C ARG A 122 0.18 11.08 27.88
N SER A 123 0.46 9.79 28.01
CA SER A 123 -0.34 8.88 28.84
C SER A 123 -0.19 9.17 30.34
N ALA A 124 1.01 9.54 30.79
CA ALA A 124 1.26 9.94 32.17
C ALA A 124 0.54 11.24 32.50
N LEU A 125 0.59 12.23 31.60
CA LEU A 125 -0.16 13.47 31.74
C LEU A 125 -1.67 13.19 31.82
N ALA A 126 -2.23 12.40 30.90
CA ALA A 126 -3.66 12.06 30.90
C ALA A 126 -4.11 11.39 32.21
N LYS A 127 -3.31 10.44 32.73
CA LYS A 127 -3.58 9.80 34.02
C LYS A 127 -3.54 10.80 35.17
N SER A 128 -2.57 11.72 35.18
CA SER A 128 -2.49 12.78 36.20
C SER A 128 -3.67 13.76 36.12
N SER A 129 -4.15 14.06 34.92
CA SER A 129 -5.32 14.92 34.65
C SER A 129 -6.68 14.22 34.87
N GLY A 130 -6.70 12.95 35.30
CA GLY A 130 -7.92 12.26 35.71
C GLY A 130 -8.60 11.38 34.67
N LEU A 131 -8.01 11.16 33.48
CA LEU A 131 -8.51 10.13 32.54
C LEU A 131 -8.34 8.74 33.17
N GLY A 132 -9.46 8.02 33.36
CA GLY A 132 -9.46 6.64 33.86
C GLY A 132 -9.71 6.48 35.37
N ARG A 133 -10.00 7.57 36.11
CA ARG A 133 -10.54 7.45 37.48
C ARG A 133 -11.98 6.94 37.41
N LYS A 134 -12.16 5.63 37.63
CA LYS A 134 -13.46 5.01 37.88
C LYS A 134 -14.03 5.64 39.15
N VAL A 135 -15.13 6.39 39.06
CA VAL A 135 -15.83 6.91 40.24
C VAL A 135 -16.15 5.70 41.12
N ALA A 136 -15.57 5.64 42.32
CA ALA A 136 -15.82 4.55 43.25
C ALA A 136 -17.33 4.53 43.53
N ALA A 137 -17.99 3.43 43.20
CA ALA A 137 -19.39 3.22 43.55
C ALA A 137 -19.54 3.43 45.07
N THR A 138 -20.40 4.37 45.45
CA THR A 138 -20.74 4.66 46.84
C THR A 138 -21.14 3.37 47.56
N PRO A 139 -20.58 3.08 48.75
CA PRO A 139 -20.92 1.86 49.48
C PRO A 139 -22.35 1.96 49.99
N VAL A 140 -23.25 1.13 49.45
CA VAL A 140 -24.63 1.01 49.93
C VAL A 140 -24.58 0.45 51.36
N LYS A 141 -24.92 1.29 52.36
CA LYS A 141 -25.14 0.87 53.75
C LYS A 141 -26.21 -0.23 53.79
N LYS A 142 -25.84 -1.45 54.19
CA LYS A 142 -26.79 -2.54 54.47
C LYS A 142 -27.70 -2.14 55.64
N ALA A 143 -29.02 -2.21 55.43
CA ALA A 143 -30.03 -2.02 56.46
C ALA A 143 -30.08 -3.23 57.43
N PRO A 144 -30.42 -3.04 58.72
CA PRO A 144 -30.40 -4.11 59.71
C PRO A 144 -31.64 -5.01 59.60
N ALA A 145 -31.42 -6.32 59.69
CA ALA A 145 -32.47 -7.34 59.65
C ALA A 145 -33.33 -7.33 60.93
N LYS A 146 -34.65 -7.31 60.76
CA LYS A 146 -35.63 -7.46 61.85
C LYS A 146 -35.56 -8.89 62.43
N ARG A 147 -35.41 -9.02 63.75
CA ARG A 147 -35.63 -10.26 64.51
C ARG A 147 -37.14 -10.46 64.72
N LYS A 148 -37.64 -11.67 64.43
CA LYS A 148 -38.98 -12.14 64.84
C LYS A 148 -38.94 -12.62 66.29
N ALA A 149 -39.96 -12.26 67.05
CA ALA A 149 -40.44 -12.95 68.25
C ALA A 149 -41.85 -13.46 67.94
#